data_AF-A0A1H8JCR7-F1
#
_entry.id   AF-A0A1H8JCR7-F1
#
_cell.length_a   1.000
_cell.length_b   1.000
_cell.length_c   1.000
_cell.angle_alpha   90.00
_cell.angle_beta   90.00
_cell.angle_gamma   90.00
#
_symmetry.space_group_name_H-M   'P 1'
#
loop_
_entity.id
_entity.type
_entity.pdbx_description
1 polymer ?
#
loop_
_entity_poly.entity_id
_entity_poly.type
_entity_poly.pdbx_seq_one_letter_code
_entity_poly.pdbx_strand_id
1 'polypeptide(L)'
;MAQPPRTTMFRPHPVTAFDCTQLLGGRANAVRYATASIDDRHRSISIQVAMNYRMPSLAARVLGQSRRVAADRFAHYTRLADLGLGKYWSRTITLNGADYDVTVTARTAADGLPLILAHTGSPLLGPLSSRSSNPYPLLRGNLYYEPHHEGDADAMFAMTAAHEIGHAFLTSAFGIHWSWGHGGTSSIFGRMAAGAPPYPTSGEIALMTYYRSNPTATIYRQDILRRTIASENDVKTLLYIAGRE
;
A
#
# COMPACT_ATOMS: atom_id res chain seq x y z
N MET A 1 -5.89 -3.02 42.66
CA MET A 1 -6.64 -3.78 41.64
C MET A 1 -5.98 -3.56 40.29
N ALA A 2 -5.27 -4.55 39.77
CA ALA A 2 -4.71 -4.50 38.43
C ALA A 2 -5.86 -4.62 37.42
N GLN A 3 -5.95 -3.68 36.48
CA GLN A 3 -6.86 -3.82 35.33
C GLN A 3 -6.48 -5.10 34.58
N PRO A 4 -7.45 -5.97 34.22
CA PRO A 4 -7.16 -7.11 33.39
C PRO A 4 -6.58 -6.62 32.06
N PRO A 5 -5.62 -7.34 31.46
CA PRO A 5 -5.08 -6.99 30.16
C PRO A 5 -6.25 -6.95 29.18
N ARG A 6 -6.46 -5.80 28.53
CA ARG A 6 -7.38 -5.70 27.41
C ARG A 6 -6.89 -6.69 26.36
N THR A 7 -7.58 -7.82 26.23
CA THR A 7 -7.47 -8.72 25.09
C THR A 7 -7.80 -7.86 23.87
N THR A 8 -6.76 -7.39 23.17
CA THR A 8 -6.91 -6.74 21.88
C THR A 8 -7.33 -7.83 20.92
N MET A 9 -8.64 -8.12 20.87
CA MET A 9 -9.20 -8.89 19.77
C MET A 9 -8.82 -8.13 18.50
N PHE A 10 -7.94 -8.71 17.70
CA PHE A 10 -7.66 -8.21 16.36
C PHE A 10 -8.99 -8.12 15.64
N ARG A 11 -9.39 -6.91 15.23
CA ARG A 11 -10.61 -6.73 14.46
C ARG A 11 -10.44 -7.52 13.16
N PRO A 12 -11.40 -8.40 12.79
CA PRO A 12 -11.32 -9.10 11.53
C PRO A 12 -11.26 -8.08 10.39
N HIS A 13 -10.55 -8.43 9.32
CA HIS A 13 -10.42 -7.56 8.17
C HIS A 13 -11.81 -7.30 7.57
N PRO A 14 -12.26 -6.04 7.33
CA PRO A 14 -13.64 -5.74 6.92
C PRO A 14 -14.10 -6.47 5.66
N VAL A 15 -13.16 -6.79 4.77
CA VAL A 15 -13.42 -7.58 3.56
C VAL A 15 -14.04 -8.95 3.85
N THR A 16 -13.84 -9.53 5.03
CA THR A 16 -14.40 -10.84 5.39
C THR A 16 -15.91 -10.80 5.61
N ALA A 17 -16.51 -9.61 5.63
CA ALA A 17 -17.96 -9.45 5.64
C ALA A 17 -18.61 -9.68 4.26
N PHE A 18 -17.80 -9.81 3.20
CA PHE A 18 -18.27 -10.05 1.84
C PHE A 18 -18.03 -11.50 1.44
N ASP A 19 -19.04 -12.14 0.87
CA ASP A 19 -18.90 -13.48 0.30
C ASP A 19 -18.17 -13.46 -1.05
N CYS A 20 -17.84 -14.65 -1.57
CA CYS A 20 -17.08 -14.75 -2.82
C CYS A 20 -17.86 -14.21 -4.03
N THR A 21 -19.19 -14.32 -4.03
CA THR A 21 -20.03 -13.77 -5.10
C THR A 21 -19.94 -12.25 -5.11
N GLN A 22 -19.94 -11.62 -3.94
CA GLN A 22 -19.76 -10.17 -3.79
C GLN A 22 -18.35 -9.72 -4.17
N LEU A 23 -17.32 -10.50 -3.80
CA LEU A 23 -15.94 -10.20 -4.19
C LEU A 23 -15.74 -10.31 -5.70
N LEU A 24 -16.25 -11.38 -6.33
CA LEU A 24 -16.14 -11.60 -7.77
C LEU A 24 -17.03 -10.62 -8.57
N GLY A 25 -18.21 -10.27 -8.06
CA GLY A 25 -19.09 -9.26 -8.68
C GLY A 25 -18.57 -7.82 -8.56
N GLY A 26 -17.74 -7.55 -7.54
CA GLY A 26 -17.26 -6.20 -7.24
C GLY A 26 -18.34 -5.31 -6.63
N ARG A 27 -18.00 -4.05 -6.37
CA ARG A 27 -18.94 -3.08 -5.81
C ARG A 27 -19.65 -2.27 -6.90
N ALA A 28 -20.93 -1.96 -6.67
CA ALA A 28 -21.75 -1.18 -7.62
C ALA A 28 -21.13 0.18 -8.00
N ASN A 29 -20.51 0.87 -7.04
CA ASN A 29 -19.83 2.15 -7.26
C ASN A 29 -18.31 1.98 -7.27
N ALA A 30 -17.79 1.13 -8.16
CA ALA A 30 -16.36 0.81 -8.26
C ALA A 30 -15.45 2.06 -8.30
N VAL A 31 -14.20 1.90 -7.85
CA VAL A 31 -13.21 2.99 -8.00
C VAL A 31 -12.84 3.13 -9.47
N ARG A 32 -12.71 4.37 -9.94
CA ARG A 32 -12.40 4.66 -11.35
C ARG A 32 -10.98 4.28 -11.77
N TYR A 33 -10.09 4.10 -10.81
CA TYR A 33 -8.68 3.85 -11.06
C TYR A 33 -8.31 2.37 -11.07
N ALA A 34 -9.25 1.44 -10.88
CA ALA A 34 -8.95 0.01 -10.91
C ALA A 34 -10.03 -0.77 -11.67
N THR A 35 -9.61 -1.67 -12.55
CA THR A 35 -10.47 -2.64 -13.24
C THR A 35 -9.95 -4.05 -12.98
N ALA A 36 -10.84 -5.03 -12.96
CA ALA A 36 -10.50 -6.43 -12.81
C ALA A 36 -11.22 -7.28 -13.85
N SER A 37 -10.47 -8.21 -14.42
CA SER A 37 -10.93 -9.21 -15.38
C SER A 37 -10.67 -10.59 -14.77
N ILE A 38 -11.70 -11.43 -14.77
CA ILE A 38 -11.69 -12.73 -14.08
C ILE A 38 -11.79 -13.83 -15.13
N ASP A 39 -10.85 -14.77 -15.09
CA ASP A 39 -10.85 -15.97 -15.91
C ASP A 39 -11.04 -17.19 -15.00
N ASP A 40 -12.29 -17.61 -14.84
CA ASP A 40 -12.66 -18.76 -14.00
C ASP A 40 -12.10 -20.08 -14.54
N ARG A 41 -11.87 -20.19 -15.85
CA ARG A 41 -11.36 -21.41 -16.48
C ARG A 41 -9.90 -21.63 -16.10
N HIS A 42 -9.10 -20.58 -16.07
CA HIS A 42 -7.69 -20.64 -15.71
C HIS A 42 -7.42 -20.25 -14.25
N ARG A 43 -8.47 -19.91 -13.49
CA ARG A 43 -8.39 -19.41 -12.11
C ARG A 43 -7.40 -18.25 -11.99
N SER A 44 -7.52 -17.28 -12.89
CA SER A 44 -6.67 -16.10 -12.87
C SER A 44 -7.51 -14.83 -12.77
N ILE A 45 -6.96 -13.84 -12.07
CA ILE A 45 -7.58 -12.52 -11.92
C ILE A 45 -6.54 -11.49 -12.31
N SER A 46 -6.83 -10.70 -13.34
CA SER A 46 -6.00 -9.58 -13.74
C SER A 46 -6.61 -8.29 -13.21
N ILE A 47 -5.87 -7.55 -12.37
CA ILE A 47 -6.29 -6.24 -11.88
C ILE A 47 -5.36 -5.19 -12.47
N GLN A 48 -5.93 -4.23 -13.21
CA GLN A 48 -5.20 -3.11 -13.76
C GLN A 48 -5.50 -1.84 -12.96
N VAL A 49 -4.46 -1.19 -12.45
CA VAL A 49 -4.55 0.03 -11.68
C VAL A 49 -4.04 1.20 -12.53
N ALA A 50 -4.92 2.14 -12.83
CA ALA A 50 -4.61 3.39 -13.49
C ALA A 50 -3.92 4.35 -12.50
N MET A 51 -2.70 4.77 -12.80
CA MET A 51 -1.87 5.64 -11.96
C MET A 51 -1.66 7.00 -12.64
N ASN A 52 -1.75 8.06 -11.84
CA ASN A 52 -1.54 9.43 -12.28
C ASN A 52 -0.34 10.01 -11.53
N TYR A 53 0.86 9.61 -11.96
CA TYR A 53 2.12 10.09 -11.38
C TYR A 53 2.37 11.55 -11.75
N ARG A 54 2.73 12.37 -10.75
CA ARG A 54 2.98 13.80 -10.95
C ARG A 54 4.25 14.26 -10.27
N MET A 55 4.91 15.23 -10.89
CA MET A 55 5.96 16.00 -10.20
C MET A 55 5.33 17.01 -9.22
N PRO A 56 6.08 17.47 -8.21
CA PRO A 56 5.58 18.49 -7.30
C PRO A 56 5.30 19.83 -8.02
N SER A 57 4.28 20.54 -7.56
CA SER A 57 3.93 21.86 -8.09
C SER A 57 5.04 22.89 -7.83
N LEU A 58 5.06 23.99 -8.59
CA LEU A 58 5.98 25.10 -8.32
C LEU A 58 5.77 25.66 -6.90
N ALA A 59 4.53 25.81 -6.45
CA ALA A 59 4.21 26.27 -5.10
C ALA A 59 4.78 25.36 -4.01
N ALA A 60 4.62 24.04 -4.13
CA ALA A 60 5.17 23.08 -3.17
C ALA A 60 6.70 23.14 -3.09
N ARG A 61 7.36 23.46 -4.22
CA ARG A 61 8.81 23.66 -4.27
C ARG A 61 9.26 24.97 -3.62
N VAL A 62 8.56 26.07 -3.90
CA VAL A 62 8.85 27.39 -3.31
C VAL A 62 8.64 27.37 -1.79
N LEU A 63 7.62 26.67 -1.31
CA LEU A 63 7.36 26.48 0.12
C LEU A 63 8.32 25.48 0.79
N GLY A 64 9.26 24.90 0.04
CA GLY A 64 10.24 23.95 0.56
C GLY A 64 9.65 22.60 0.97
N GLN A 65 8.40 22.30 0.62
CA GLN A 65 7.72 21.04 0.97
C GLN A 65 8.30 19.84 0.19
N SER A 66 8.80 20.08 -1.01
CA SER A 66 9.40 19.05 -1.88
C SER A 66 10.42 19.66 -2.83
N ARG A 67 11.34 18.85 -3.35
CA ARG A 67 12.30 19.28 -4.39
C ARG A 67 11.95 18.67 -5.75
N ARG A 68 12.31 19.38 -6.82
CA ARG A 68 12.11 18.93 -8.20
C ARG A 68 12.90 17.64 -8.44
N VAL A 69 12.27 16.68 -9.12
CA VAL A 69 12.92 15.47 -9.63
C VAL A 69 13.27 15.72 -11.11
N ALA A 70 14.47 15.35 -11.53
CA ALA A 70 14.85 15.38 -12.95
C ALA A 70 14.00 14.39 -13.76
N ALA A 71 13.82 14.63 -15.06
CA ALA A 71 12.86 13.85 -15.86
C ALA A 71 13.20 12.35 -15.94
N ASP A 72 14.49 12.03 -16.06
CA ASP A 72 15.05 10.68 -16.02
C ASP A 72 14.78 9.98 -14.68
N ARG A 73 15.02 10.68 -13.56
CA ARG A 73 14.72 10.16 -12.22
C ARG A 73 13.23 9.99 -11.98
N PHE A 74 12.40 10.87 -12.53
CA PHE A 74 10.95 10.74 -12.42
C PHE A 74 10.47 9.48 -13.13
N ALA A 75 10.97 9.21 -14.34
CA ALA A 75 10.69 7.97 -15.05
C ALA A 75 11.18 6.72 -14.29
N HIS A 76 12.36 6.80 -13.66
CA HIS A 76 12.86 5.74 -12.77
C HIS A 76 11.90 5.49 -11.60
N TYR A 77 11.45 6.53 -10.90
CA TYR A 77 10.52 6.41 -9.77
C TYR A 77 9.15 5.87 -10.17
N THR A 78 8.63 6.28 -11.33
CA THR A 78 7.42 5.69 -11.90
C THR A 78 7.60 4.19 -12.11
N ARG A 79 8.70 3.78 -12.76
CA ARG A 79 9.00 2.35 -12.97
C ARG A 79 9.10 1.58 -11.65
N LEU A 80 9.78 2.12 -10.65
CA LEU A 80 9.88 1.46 -9.35
C LEU A 80 8.53 1.35 -8.65
N ALA A 81 7.68 2.37 -8.74
CA ALA A 81 6.33 2.33 -8.17
C ALA A 81 5.46 1.27 -8.86
N ASP A 82 5.53 1.17 -10.19
CA ASP A 82 4.83 0.15 -10.98
C ASP A 82 5.32 -1.26 -10.63
N LEU A 83 6.65 -1.46 -10.56
CA LEU A 83 7.26 -2.72 -10.16
C LEU A 83 6.89 -3.12 -8.72
N GLY A 84 6.88 -2.15 -7.81
CA GLY A 84 6.45 -2.33 -6.43
C GLY A 84 5.00 -2.78 -6.35
N LEU A 85 4.09 -2.08 -7.05
CA LEU A 85 2.68 -2.45 -7.09
C LEU A 85 2.51 -3.89 -7.59
N GLY A 86 3.13 -4.23 -8.73
CA GLY A 86 3.03 -5.58 -9.28
C GLY A 86 3.61 -6.64 -8.36
N LYS A 87 4.79 -6.40 -7.77
CA LYS A 87 5.45 -7.36 -6.87
C LYS A 87 4.66 -7.59 -5.57
N TYR A 88 4.21 -6.52 -4.94
CA TYR A 88 3.70 -6.60 -3.56
C TYR A 88 2.19 -6.82 -3.49
N TRP A 89 1.44 -6.59 -4.57
CA TRP A 89 -0.02 -6.80 -4.61
C TRP A 89 -0.46 -8.00 -5.45
N SER A 90 0.43 -8.61 -6.24
CA SER A 90 0.14 -9.88 -6.94
C SER A 90 0.40 -11.05 -6.02
N ARG A 91 -0.57 -11.95 -5.89
CA ARG A 91 -0.47 -13.19 -5.10
C ARG A 91 -1.60 -14.14 -5.47
N THR A 92 -1.47 -15.38 -5.02
CA THR A 92 -2.60 -16.29 -4.96
C THR A 92 -3.54 -15.90 -3.82
N ILE A 93 -4.85 -15.93 -4.07
CA ILE A 93 -5.91 -15.76 -3.06
C ILE A 93 -6.90 -16.93 -3.15
N THR A 94 -7.54 -17.28 -2.04
CA THR A 94 -8.55 -18.35 -2.04
C THR A 94 -9.96 -17.75 -2.10
N LEU A 95 -10.74 -18.12 -3.12
CA LEU A 95 -12.13 -17.77 -3.30
C LEU A 95 -12.97 -19.04 -3.47
N ASN A 96 -13.99 -19.21 -2.62
CA ASN A 96 -14.88 -20.38 -2.62
C ASN A 96 -14.13 -21.73 -2.57
N GLY A 97 -13.04 -21.79 -1.80
CA GLY A 97 -12.20 -22.98 -1.67
C GLY A 97 -11.31 -23.28 -2.88
N ALA A 98 -11.28 -22.42 -3.89
CA ALA A 98 -10.38 -22.50 -5.02
C ALA A 98 -9.35 -21.36 -4.99
N ASP A 99 -8.12 -21.69 -5.37
CA ASP A 99 -7.05 -20.71 -5.46
C ASP A 99 -7.07 -20.01 -6.82
N TYR A 100 -6.96 -18.68 -6.78
CA TYR A 100 -6.87 -17.80 -7.94
C TYR A 100 -5.55 -17.05 -7.94
N ASP A 101 -4.85 -17.07 -9.08
CA ASP A 101 -3.63 -16.29 -9.27
C ASP A 101 -4.00 -14.84 -9.65
N VAL A 102 -3.78 -13.92 -8.71
CA VAL A 102 -4.05 -12.50 -8.92
C VAL A 102 -2.78 -11.81 -9.42
N THR A 103 -2.87 -11.20 -10.60
CA THR A 103 -1.83 -10.33 -11.15
C THR A 103 -2.30 -8.90 -11.10
N VAL A 104 -1.54 -8.04 -10.42
CA VAL A 104 -1.80 -6.60 -10.36
C VAL A 104 -0.79 -5.87 -11.25
N THR A 105 -1.28 -5.00 -12.12
CA THR A 105 -0.44 -4.20 -13.02
C THR A 105 -0.79 -2.73 -12.93
N ALA A 106 0.19 -1.87 -13.16
CA ALA A 106 -0.03 -0.44 -13.29
C ALA A 106 -0.17 -0.06 -14.77
N ARG A 107 -1.00 0.95 -15.05
CA ARG A 107 -0.93 1.73 -16.30
C ARG A 107 -0.94 3.20 -15.97
N THR A 108 -0.21 4.01 -16.73
CA THR A 108 -0.28 5.46 -16.56
C THR A 108 -1.55 6.01 -17.22
N ALA A 109 -2.31 6.85 -16.51
CA ALA A 109 -3.51 7.50 -17.01
C ALA A 109 -3.76 8.85 -16.33
N ALA A 110 -4.27 9.83 -17.09
CA ALA A 110 -4.51 11.18 -16.58
C ALA A 110 -5.60 11.26 -15.49
N ASP A 111 -6.55 10.32 -15.49
CA ASP A 111 -7.63 10.18 -14.50
C ASP A 111 -7.38 9.05 -13.48
N GLY A 112 -6.17 8.48 -13.48
CA GLY A 112 -5.75 7.46 -12.52
C GLY A 112 -5.57 7.98 -11.09
N LEU A 113 -5.26 7.06 -10.18
CA LEU A 113 -4.96 7.33 -8.78
C LEU A 113 -3.79 8.33 -8.67
N PRO A 114 -4.00 9.52 -8.10
CA PRO A 114 -2.97 10.56 -8.07
C PRO A 114 -1.88 10.22 -7.04
N LEU A 115 -0.62 10.24 -7.48
CA LEU A 115 0.54 10.10 -6.61
C LEU A 115 1.65 11.07 -7.05
N ILE A 116 2.13 11.90 -6.13
CA ILE A 116 3.23 12.83 -6.37
C ILE A 116 4.55 12.12 -6.04
N LEU A 117 5.50 12.13 -6.97
CA LEU A 117 6.84 11.58 -6.78
C LEU A 117 7.83 12.72 -6.54
N ALA A 118 8.54 12.70 -5.41
CA ALA A 118 9.33 13.82 -4.94
C ALA A 118 10.66 13.39 -4.30
N HIS A 119 11.58 14.34 -4.16
CA HIS A 119 12.63 14.27 -3.15
C HIS A 119 12.16 14.99 -1.89
N THR A 120 12.71 14.59 -0.74
CA THR A 120 12.41 15.24 0.54
C THR A 120 12.68 16.74 0.48
N GLY A 121 11.78 17.50 1.11
CA GLY A 121 11.85 18.95 1.22
C GLY A 121 12.77 19.39 2.35
N SER A 122 12.49 20.58 2.91
CA SER A 122 13.29 21.18 3.97
C SER A 122 13.19 20.38 5.27
N PRO A 123 14.32 19.99 5.91
CA PRO A 123 14.30 19.35 7.22
C PRO A 123 13.57 20.17 8.30
N LEU A 124 13.47 21.49 8.14
CA LEU A 124 12.76 22.40 9.05
C LEU A 124 11.25 22.19 9.09
N LEU A 125 10.67 21.58 8.05
CA LEU A 125 9.24 21.28 7.97
C LEU A 125 8.89 19.90 8.55
N GLY A 126 9.89 19.17 9.04
CA GLY A 126 9.71 17.88 9.70
C GLY A 126 9.00 16.84 8.82
N PRO A 127 8.13 15.99 9.41
CA PRO A 127 7.47 14.89 8.69
C PRO A 127 6.65 15.32 7.45
N LEU A 128 6.19 16.58 7.40
CA LEU A 128 5.40 17.12 6.28
C LEU A 128 6.17 17.13 4.95
N SER A 129 7.50 17.10 5.01
CA SER A 129 8.38 17.14 3.84
C SER A 129 9.35 15.96 3.75
N SER A 130 9.24 14.98 4.63
CA SER A 130 10.16 13.83 4.70
C SER A 130 9.50 12.47 4.75
N ARG A 131 8.18 12.38 5.02
CA ARG A 131 7.48 11.10 5.13
C ARG A 131 6.52 10.86 3.98
N SER A 132 6.71 9.75 3.28
CA SER A 132 5.76 9.29 2.26
C SER A 132 4.38 9.08 2.90
N SER A 133 3.33 9.47 2.18
CA SER A 133 1.95 9.36 2.66
C SER A 133 0.98 9.43 1.50
N ASN A 134 -0.12 8.66 1.56
CA ASN A 134 -1.20 8.75 0.59
C ASN A 134 -2.59 8.78 1.24
N PRO A 135 -3.11 9.98 1.57
CA PRO A 135 -4.41 10.13 2.23
C PRO A 135 -5.59 10.12 1.23
N TYR A 136 -5.38 9.63 0.01
CA TYR A 136 -6.44 9.54 -0.99
C TYR A 136 -7.65 8.77 -0.43
N PRO A 137 -8.90 9.23 -0.66
CA PRO A 137 -9.31 10.29 -1.59
C PRO A 137 -9.29 11.72 -1.02
N LEU A 138 -8.88 11.92 0.24
CA LEU A 138 -8.96 13.24 0.89
C LEU A 138 -7.95 14.22 0.32
N LEU A 139 -6.71 13.77 0.09
CA LEU A 139 -5.66 14.56 -0.58
C LEU A 139 -4.84 13.64 -1.49
N ARG A 140 -4.00 14.24 -2.34
CA ARG A 140 -3.04 13.48 -3.16
C ARG A 140 -1.90 12.99 -2.28
N GLY A 141 -1.44 11.77 -2.54
CA GLY A 141 -0.25 11.24 -1.86
C GLY A 141 1.06 11.84 -2.36
N ASN A 142 2.08 11.82 -1.51
CA ASN A 142 3.46 12.11 -1.83
C ASN A 142 4.32 10.89 -1.50
N LEU A 143 5.20 10.53 -2.42
CA LEU A 143 6.20 9.49 -2.25
C LEU A 143 7.58 10.12 -2.37
N TYR A 144 8.38 10.00 -1.32
CA TYR A 144 9.73 10.55 -1.29
C TYR A 144 10.77 9.46 -1.58
N TYR A 145 11.67 9.73 -2.52
CA TYR A 145 12.85 8.91 -2.73
C TYR A 145 14.01 9.45 -1.89
N GLU A 146 14.42 8.66 -0.90
CA GLU A 146 15.64 8.89 -0.14
C GLU A 146 16.73 7.96 -0.67
N PRO A 147 17.79 8.48 -1.33
CA PRO A 147 18.96 7.68 -1.60
C PRO A 147 19.66 7.40 -0.27
N HIS A 148 19.31 6.31 0.40
CA HIS A 148 20.18 5.77 1.43
C HIS A 148 21.50 5.34 0.78
N HIS A 149 22.60 5.41 1.52
CA HIS A 149 23.95 5.01 1.06
C HIS A 149 24.10 3.48 0.83
N GLU A 150 22.98 2.78 0.67
CA GLU A 150 22.91 1.33 0.68
C GLU A 150 22.30 0.81 -0.63
N GLY A 151 22.74 -0.36 -1.07
CA GLY A 151 22.44 -0.93 -2.40
C GLY A 151 20.99 -1.37 -2.65
N ASP A 152 20.03 -1.05 -1.79
CA ASP A 152 18.63 -1.48 -1.89
C ASP A 152 17.60 -0.33 -1.85
N ALA A 153 18.04 0.91 -2.01
CA ALA A 153 17.18 2.09 -2.02
C ALA A 153 16.01 1.97 -3.03
N ASP A 154 16.27 1.43 -4.22
CA ASP A 154 15.25 1.17 -5.24
C ASP A 154 14.17 0.17 -4.77
N ALA A 155 14.60 -0.92 -4.12
CA ALA A 155 13.69 -1.94 -3.62
C ALA A 155 12.85 -1.43 -2.42
N MET A 156 13.48 -0.65 -1.54
CA MET A 156 12.78 0.03 -0.45
C MET A 156 11.75 1.02 -0.98
N PHE A 157 12.14 1.83 -1.96
CA PHE A 157 11.21 2.78 -2.59
C PHE A 157 10.03 2.06 -3.27
N ALA A 158 10.28 0.98 -4.00
CA ALA A 158 9.22 0.18 -4.61
C ALA A 158 8.25 -0.41 -3.57
N MET A 159 8.77 -0.91 -2.44
CA MET A 159 7.95 -1.41 -1.33
C MET A 159 7.13 -0.29 -0.68
N THR A 160 7.75 0.87 -0.41
CA THR A 160 7.03 2.04 0.12
C THR A 160 5.97 2.54 -0.86
N ALA A 161 6.25 2.58 -2.15
CA ALA A 161 5.27 2.93 -3.17
C ALA A 161 4.05 2.02 -3.11
N ALA A 162 4.26 0.71 -3.03
CA ALA A 162 3.18 -0.27 -2.91
C ALA A 162 2.36 -0.10 -1.63
N HIS A 163 3.01 0.25 -0.52
CA HIS A 163 2.35 0.54 0.76
C HIS A 163 1.46 1.79 0.67
N GLU A 164 1.99 2.88 0.12
CA GLU A 164 1.23 4.13 -0.05
C GLU A 164 0.09 3.99 -1.06
N ILE A 165 0.27 3.23 -2.12
CA ILE A 165 -0.83 2.90 -3.04
C ILE A 165 -1.90 2.07 -2.30
N GLY A 166 -1.47 1.14 -1.45
CA GLY A 166 -2.35 0.36 -0.57
C GLY A 166 -3.26 1.20 0.31
N HIS A 167 -2.75 2.31 0.85
CA HIS A 167 -3.58 3.23 1.62
C HIS A 167 -4.75 3.79 0.83
N ALA A 168 -4.61 4.06 -0.46
CA ALA A 168 -5.71 4.52 -1.29
C ALA A 168 -6.76 3.43 -1.50
N PHE A 169 -6.34 2.17 -1.67
CA PHE A 169 -7.25 1.03 -1.82
C PHE A 169 -8.09 0.85 -0.55
N LEU A 170 -7.42 0.75 0.60
CA LEU A 170 -8.09 0.52 1.88
C LEU A 170 -8.96 1.71 2.30
N THR A 171 -8.53 2.95 2.03
CA THR A 171 -9.35 4.13 2.34
C THR A 171 -10.60 4.17 1.45
N SER A 172 -10.46 3.84 0.16
CA SER A 172 -11.60 3.79 -0.76
C SER A 172 -12.60 2.69 -0.42
N ALA A 173 -12.15 1.61 0.22
CA ALA A 173 -13.00 0.50 0.65
C ALA A 173 -13.67 0.76 2.01
N PHE A 174 -12.89 1.15 3.02
CA PHE A 174 -13.29 1.09 4.44
C PHE A 174 -12.97 2.37 5.22
N GLY A 175 -12.50 3.42 4.53
CA GLY A 175 -12.22 4.72 5.12
C GLY A 175 -10.85 4.83 5.81
N ILE A 176 -10.51 6.05 6.19
CA ILE A 176 -9.18 6.42 6.69
C ILE A 176 -8.82 5.69 8.00
N HIS A 177 -9.80 5.43 8.87
CA HIS A 177 -9.56 4.77 10.15
C HIS A 177 -8.99 3.36 9.99
N TRP A 178 -9.50 2.58 9.02
CA TRP A 178 -8.96 1.24 8.75
C TRP A 178 -7.58 1.32 8.09
N SER A 179 -7.51 2.11 7.02
CA SER A 179 -6.32 2.26 6.20
C SER A 179 -5.11 2.77 7.00
N TRP A 180 -5.25 3.92 7.64
CA TRP A 180 -4.15 4.58 8.36
C TRP A 180 -3.98 4.05 9.79
N GLY A 181 -4.98 3.33 10.31
CA GLY A 181 -4.83 2.55 11.54
C GLY A 181 -3.99 1.30 11.35
N HIS A 182 -3.61 0.91 10.12
CA HIS A 182 -2.84 -0.30 9.82
C HIS A 182 -3.50 -1.55 10.43
N GLY A 183 -4.82 -1.72 10.24
CA GLY A 183 -5.58 -2.82 10.86
C GLY A 183 -5.58 -2.81 12.39
N GLY A 184 -5.24 -1.68 13.01
CA GLY A 184 -5.15 -1.51 14.47
C GLY A 184 -3.72 -1.57 15.03
N THR A 185 -2.69 -1.78 14.21
CA THR A 185 -1.29 -1.77 14.68
C THR A 185 -0.71 -0.37 14.80
N SER A 186 -1.49 0.66 14.53
CA SER A 186 -1.11 2.06 14.70
C SER A 186 -2.31 2.96 14.97
N SER A 187 -2.03 4.20 15.35
CA SER A 187 -2.98 5.31 15.23
C SER A 187 -3.04 5.84 13.79
N ILE A 188 -4.13 6.51 13.44
CA ILE A 188 -4.29 7.20 12.14
C ILE A 188 -3.24 8.29 11.86
N PHE A 189 -2.41 8.66 12.84
CA PHE A 189 -1.30 9.61 12.68
C PHE A 189 0.06 8.89 12.56
N GLY A 190 0.05 7.56 12.38
CA GLY A 190 1.24 6.74 12.16
C GLY A 190 2.04 6.43 13.43
N ARG A 191 1.54 6.76 14.63
CA ARG A 191 2.13 6.27 15.88
C ARG A 191 1.80 4.79 16.04
N MET A 192 2.83 3.94 16.09
CA MET A 192 2.69 2.50 16.32
C MET A 192 1.95 2.21 17.64
N ALA A 193 1.01 1.26 17.61
CA ALA A 193 0.27 0.84 18.79
C ALA A 193 1.16 -0.02 19.72
N ALA A 194 0.92 0.06 21.03
CA ALA A 194 1.67 -0.75 22.00
C ALA A 194 1.52 -2.27 21.78
N GLY A 195 0.36 -2.69 21.24
CA GLY A 195 0.06 -4.06 20.88
C GLY A 195 0.45 -4.46 19.45
N ALA A 196 1.19 -3.62 18.72
CA ALA A 196 1.68 -3.98 17.38
C ALA A 196 2.54 -5.27 17.44
N PRO A 197 2.34 -6.22 16.51
CA PRO A 197 3.08 -7.48 16.53
C PRO A 197 4.57 -7.23 16.25
N PRO A 198 5.48 -8.04 16.82
CA PRO A 198 6.87 -8.04 16.36
C PRO A 198 6.95 -8.55 14.92
N TYR A 199 7.96 -8.13 14.16
CA TYR A 199 8.23 -8.73 12.85
C TYR A 199 8.29 -10.27 12.95
N PRO A 200 7.63 -11.01 12.05
CA PRO A 200 7.64 -12.47 12.13
C PRO A 200 9.01 -13.02 11.71
N THR A 201 9.48 -14.07 12.41
CA THR A 201 10.77 -14.71 12.12
C THR A 201 10.74 -15.57 10.86
N SER A 202 9.57 -16.04 10.44
CA SER A 202 9.34 -16.83 9.21
C SER A 202 8.01 -16.45 8.55
N GLY A 203 7.79 -16.90 7.31
CA GLY A 203 6.56 -16.62 6.55
C GLY A 203 6.45 -15.19 6.02
N GLU A 204 5.27 -14.83 5.52
CA GLU A 204 4.97 -13.52 4.94
C GLU A 204 5.03 -12.38 5.97
N ILE A 205 5.34 -11.17 5.49
CA ILE A 205 5.24 -9.92 6.25
C ILE A 205 4.14 -9.10 5.58
N ALA A 206 3.07 -8.81 6.30
CA ALA A 206 1.92 -8.11 5.72
C ALA A 206 2.30 -6.65 5.42
N LEU A 207 2.20 -6.26 4.15
CA LEU A 207 2.61 -4.94 3.65
C LEU A 207 1.97 -3.78 4.42
N MET A 208 0.69 -3.91 4.78
CA MET A 208 -0.08 -2.82 5.42
C MET A 208 0.01 -2.82 6.95
N THR A 209 0.80 -3.71 7.55
CA THR A 209 0.91 -3.85 9.01
C THR A 209 2.15 -3.13 9.54
N TYR A 210 2.00 -2.44 10.67
CA TYR A 210 3.15 -1.91 11.41
C TYR A 210 3.66 -2.96 12.37
N TYR A 211 4.95 -3.24 12.27
CA TYR A 211 5.65 -4.19 13.12
C TYR A 211 6.61 -3.47 14.03
N ARG A 212 6.68 -3.92 15.29
CA ARG A 212 7.77 -3.54 16.19
C ARG A 212 9.00 -4.42 15.95
N SER A 213 10.15 -3.98 16.43
CA SER A 213 11.35 -4.83 16.47
C SER A 213 11.06 -6.16 17.15
N ASN A 214 11.57 -7.24 16.57
CA ASN A 214 11.42 -8.55 17.16
C ASN A 214 12.46 -8.71 18.29
N PRO A 215 12.05 -9.00 19.54
CA PRO A 215 12.98 -9.09 20.67
C PRO A 215 13.81 -10.38 20.66
N THR A 216 13.43 -11.39 19.89
CA THR A 216 14.09 -12.72 19.87
C THR A 216 14.89 -12.99 18.60
N ALA A 217 14.79 -12.12 17.59
CA ALA A 217 15.53 -12.28 16.34
C ALA A 217 15.74 -10.95 15.62
N THR A 218 16.92 -10.79 15.02
CA THR A 218 17.17 -9.73 14.04
C THR A 218 16.51 -10.11 12.72
N ILE A 219 15.62 -9.26 12.22
CA ILE A 219 15.03 -9.43 10.90
C ILE A 219 15.76 -8.51 9.94
N TYR A 220 16.50 -9.10 9.01
CA TYR A 220 17.32 -8.32 8.08
C TYR A 220 16.45 -7.61 7.05
N ARG A 221 16.90 -6.44 6.60
CA ARG A 221 16.20 -5.63 5.60
C ARG A 221 15.94 -6.38 4.29
N GLN A 222 16.88 -7.23 3.85
CA GLN A 222 16.68 -8.10 2.68
C GLN A 222 15.54 -9.10 2.90
N ASP A 223 15.39 -9.64 4.11
CA ASP A 223 14.26 -10.51 4.46
C ASP A 223 12.94 -9.73 4.43
N ILE A 224 12.94 -8.50 4.94
CA ILE A 224 11.77 -7.61 4.87
C ILE A 224 11.37 -7.39 3.42
N LEU A 225 12.30 -6.97 2.56
CA LEU A 225 12.05 -6.70 1.14
C LEU A 225 11.57 -7.93 0.36
N ARG A 226 12.03 -9.12 0.73
CA ARG A 226 11.69 -10.39 0.07
C ARG A 226 10.36 -10.97 0.54
N ARG A 227 10.07 -10.89 1.85
CA ARG A 227 8.91 -11.55 2.48
C ARG A 227 7.70 -10.63 2.60
N THR A 228 7.87 -9.32 2.41
CA THR A 228 6.76 -8.38 2.42
C THR A 228 5.85 -8.63 1.23
N ILE A 229 4.54 -8.68 1.48
CA ILE A 229 3.49 -8.83 0.47
C ILE A 229 2.16 -8.35 1.07
N ALA A 230 1.25 -7.85 0.24
CA ALA A 230 -0.10 -7.52 0.67
C ALA A 230 -0.80 -8.78 1.21
N SER A 231 -1.57 -8.63 2.30
CA SER A 231 -2.31 -9.77 2.82
C SER A 231 -3.37 -10.22 1.81
N GLU A 232 -3.77 -11.48 1.86
CA GLU A 232 -4.85 -11.99 1.00
C GLU A 232 -6.12 -11.14 1.10
N ASN A 233 -6.45 -10.68 2.31
CA ASN A 233 -7.61 -9.82 2.55
C ASN A 233 -7.43 -8.40 1.97
N ASP A 234 -6.21 -7.86 1.95
CA ASP A 234 -5.95 -6.58 1.27
C ASP A 234 -6.16 -6.75 -0.25
N VAL A 235 -5.68 -7.84 -0.84
CA VAL A 235 -5.85 -8.11 -2.28
C VAL A 235 -7.32 -8.36 -2.64
N LYS A 236 -8.06 -9.10 -1.79
CA LYS A 236 -9.53 -9.22 -1.91
C LYS A 236 -10.23 -7.87 -1.83
N THR A 237 -9.71 -6.95 -1.04
CA THR A 237 -10.24 -5.59 -0.96
C THR A 237 -10.06 -4.83 -2.27
N LEU A 238 -8.87 -4.93 -2.88
CA LEU A 238 -8.61 -4.34 -4.19
C LEU A 238 -9.54 -4.94 -5.26
N LEU A 239 -9.69 -6.28 -5.28
CA LEU A 239 -10.62 -6.97 -6.17
C LEU A 239 -12.06 -6.46 -5.99
N TYR A 240 -12.53 -6.34 -4.74
CA TYR A 240 -13.87 -5.90 -4.42
C TYR A 240 -14.17 -4.47 -4.92
N ILE A 241 -13.21 -3.54 -4.78
CA ILE A 241 -13.42 -2.15 -5.17
C ILE A 241 -13.18 -1.88 -6.66
N ALA A 242 -12.48 -2.76 -7.37
CA ALA A 242 -12.21 -2.62 -8.80
C ALA A 242 -13.50 -2.73 -9.62
N GLY A 243 -13.55 -2.02 -10.76
CA GLY A 243 -14.58 -2.20 -11.77
C GLY A 243 -14.46 -3.58 -12.43
N ARG A 244 -15.49 -4.00 -13.15
CA ARG A 244 -15.47 -5.21 -13.98
C ARG A 244 -15.36 -4.82 -15.44
N GLU A 245 -14.55 -5.58 -16.17
CA GLU A 245 -14.44 -5.52 -17.63
C GLU A 245 -15.38 -6.54 -18.28
#